data_AF-A0AA43L2H3-F1
#
_entry.id   AF-A0AA43L2H3-F1
#
_cell.length_a   1.000
_cell.length_b   1.000
_cell.length_c   1.000
_cell.angle_alpha   90.00
_cell.angle_beta   90.00
_cell.angle_gamma   90.00
#
_symmetry.space_group_name_H-M   'P 1'
#
loop_
_entity.id
_entity.type
_entity.pdbx_description
1 polymer ?
#
loop_
_entity_poly.entity_id
_entity_poly.type
_entity_poly.pdbx_seq_one_letter_code
_entity_poly.pdbx_strand_id
1 'polypeptide(L)'
;MKNDYLSKWRLFVTSYLPLYLWLLLSNINYNNLNLSNLLKLNFSNKSMRLILCILICISLNEIFHLFRLNGSEKIKLPKNIELSPESDSSMNYIITYFTPLLSFNMNDYKSVTMNLLLFLLIGLMYVGSSATYLNPVLGIFGLKIFGVSNLPNAHHIISNLSFDEFETVKNRGDFVIRYRLGDGIYIVKNMIQTDNDDRQSL
;
A
#
# COMPACT_ATOMS: atom_id res chain seq x y z
N MET A 1 -3.05 -3.25 22.20
CA MET A 1 -3.84 -2.16 21.59
C MET A 1 -3.04 -0.85 21.48
N LYS A 2 -1.89 -0.79 20.77
CA LYS A 2 -1.10 0.47 20.75
C LYS A 2 -0.32 0.79 19.46
N ASN A 3 -0.46 0.04 18.37
CA ASN A 3 0.33 0.29 17.14
C ASN A 3 -0.47 0.53 15.84
N ASP A 4 -1.81 0.52 15.88
CA ASP A 4 -2.64 0.63 14.66
C ASP A 4 -2.53 2.01 13.98
N TYR A 5 -2.27 3.10 14.71
CA TYR A 5 -2.13 4.43 14.10
C TYR A 5 -0.82 4.59 13.31
N LEU A 6 0.29 4.03 13.81
CA LEU A 6 1.58 4.13 13.13
C LEU A 6 1.54 3.35 11.81
N SER A 7 0.96 2.16 11.79
CA SER A 7 0.80 1.37 10.56
C SER A 7 -0.09 2.09 9.55
N LYS A 8 -1.21 2.70 9.97
CA LYS A 8 -2.04 3.55 9.11
C LYS A 8 -1.26 4.71 8.49
N TRP A 9 -0.47 5.43 9.29
CA TRP A 9 0.37 6.52 8.76
C TRP A 9 1.43 6.00 7.78
N ARG A 10 2.05 4.85 8.03
CA ARG A 10 2.99 4.25 7.08
C ARG A 10 2.31 3.83 5.77
N LEU A 11 1.11 3.24 5.85
CA LEU A 11 0.29 2.94 4.66
C LEU A 11 -0.09 4.21 3.90
N PHE A 12 -0.48 5.26 4.61
CA PHE A 12 -0.78 6.57 4.02
C PHE A 12 0.44 7.15 3.30
N VAL A 13 1.61 7.20 3.93
CA VAL A 13 2.87 7.66 3.32
C VAL A 13 3.21 6.82 2.10
N THR A 14 3.08 5.49 2.20
CA THR A 14 3.32 4.56 1.09
C THR A 14 2.43 4.86 -0.11
N SER A 15 1.21 5.31 0.14
CA SER A 15 0.22 5.59 -0.89
C SER A 15 0.61 6.74 -1.82
N TYR A 16 1.47 7.65 -1.35
CA TYR A 16 2.06 8.74 -2.14
C TYR A 16 3.39 8.37 -2.83
N LEU A 17 3.83 7.11 -2.77
CA LEU A 17 5.05 6.66 -3.44
C LEU A 17 5.12 7.07 -4.94
N PRO A 18 4.04 6.96 -5.74
CA PRO A 18 4.07 7.42 -7.13
C PRO A 18 4.38 8.91 -7.26
N LEU A 19 3.83 9.74 -6.37
CA LEU A 19 4.13 11.18 -6.33
C LEU A 19 5.61 11.40 -6.01
N TYR A 20 6.16 10.73 -4.99
CA TYR A 20 7.57 10.92 -4.62
C TYR A 20 8.52 10.55 -5.76
N LEU A 21 8.23 9.45 -6.48
CA LEU A 21 8.96 9.03 -7.66
C LEU A 21 8.83 10.05 -8.79
N TRP A 22 7.62 10.50 -9.09
CA TRP A 22 7.36 11.52 -10.11
C TRP A 22 8.13 12.82 -9.84
N LEU A 23 8.07 13.28 -8.59
CA LEU A 23 8.78 14.46 -8.11
C LEU A 23 10.30 14.31 -8.24
N LEU A 24 10.84 13.12 -7.97
CA LEU A 24 12.27 12.86 -8.15
C LEU A 24 12.65 12.84 -9.65
N LEU A 25 11.86 12.16 -10.49
CA LEU A 25 12.10 12.01 -11.93
C LEU A 25 11.97 13.34 -12.69
N SER A 26 10.95 14.13 -12.39
CA SER A 26 10.70 15.44 -13.05
C SER A 26 11.82 16.45 -12.86
N ASN A 27 12.67 16.27 -11.84
CA ASN A 27 13.83 17.12 -11.56
C ASN A 27 15.13 16.59 -12.18
N ILE A 28 15.09 15.50 -12.94
CA ILE A 28 16.25 14.99 -13.66
C ILE A 28 16.50 15.88 -14.88
N ASN A 29 17.75 16.32 -15.07
CA ASN A 29 18.16 16.97 -16.30
C ASN A 29 18.36 15.93 -17.41
N TYR A 30 17.32 15.71 -18.21
CA TYR A 30 17.29 14.72 -19.30
C TYR A 30 18.30 14.98 -20.42
N ASN A 31 18.85 16.18 -20.54
CA ASN A 31 19.82 16.50 -21.59
C ASN A 31 21.20 15.86 -21.34
N ASN A 32 21.52 15.48 -20.10
CA ASN A 32 22.82 14.91 -19.70
C ASN A 32 22.64 13.59 -18.94
N LEU A 33 21.89 12.64 -19.53
CA LEU A 33 21.65 11.29 -18.98
C LEU A 33 22.93 10.43 -19.02
N ASN A 34 23.79 10.64 -18.04
CA ASN A 34 24.90 9.75 -17.74
C ASN A 34 24.58 9.00 -16.44
N LEU A 35 24.91 7.69 -16.32
CA LEU A 35 24.59 6.90 -15.12
C LEU A 35 25.20 7.53 -13.84
N SER A 36 26.37 8.14 -13.99
CA SER A 36 27.05 8.93 -12.95
C SER A 36 26.33 10.25 -12.61
N ASN A 37 25.63 10.87 -13.57
CA ASN A 37 24.79 12.05 -13.35
C ASN A 37 23.43 11.70 -12.74
N LEU A 38 22.95 10.48 -12.96
CA LEU A 38 21.75 9.92 -12.32
C LEU A 38 21.96 9.64 -10.82
N LEU A 39 23.22 9.44 -10.39
CA LEU A 39 23.60 9.45 -8.98
C LEU A 39 23.95 10.86 -8.48
N LYS A 40 24.56 11.70 -9.33
CA LYS A 40 24.78 13.13 -9.09
C LYS A 40 23.56 13.97 -9.50
N LEU A 41 22.37 13.58 -9.04
CA LEU A 41 21.16 14.35 -9.27
C LEU A 41 21.36 15.76 -8.70
N ASN A 42 21.64 16.73 -9.57
CA ASN A 42 21.81 18.13 -9.23
C ASN A 42 20.45 18.75 -8.88
N PHE A 43 19.88 18.32 -7.75
CA PHE A 43 18.72 18.99 -7.17
C PHE A 43 19.15 20.37 -6.70
N SER A 44 18.39 21.40 -7.10
CA SER A 44 18.56 22.76 -6.57
C SER A 44 18.53 22.76 -5.04
N ASN A 45 17.65 21.94 -4.45
CA ASN A 45 17.49 21.80 -3.01
C ASN A 45 17.90 20.40 -2.52
N LYS A 46 19.16 20.28 -2.03
CA LYS A 46 19.70 19.02 -1.49
C LYS A 46 18.88 18.45 -0.33
N SER A 47 18.30 19.30 0.51
CA SER A 47 17.45 18.92 1.66
C SER A 47 16.17 18.22 1.21
N MET A 48 15.50 18.78 0.20
CA MET A 48 14.27 18.23 -0.36
C MET A 48 14.50 16.85 -0.98
N ARG A 49 15.61 16.68 -1.71
CA ARG A 49 16.02 15.37 -2.23
C ARG A 49 16.18 14.34 -1.11
N LEU A 50 16.87 14.71 -0.03
CA LEU A 50 17.07 13.82 1.11
C LEU A 50 15.73 13.39 1.72
N ILE A 51 14.80 14.34 1.91
CA ILE A 51 13.45 14.05 2.42
C ILE A 51 12.69 13.09 1.50
N LEU A 52 12.68 13.33 0.18
CA LEU A 52 12.02 12.45 -0.79
C LEU A 52 12.62 11.04 -0.77
N CYS A 53 13.95 10.92 -0.72
CA CYS A 53 14.61 9.62 -0.62
C CYS A 53 14.22 8.88 0.67
N ILE A 54 14.15 9.58 1.81
CA ILE A 54 13.70 8.99 3.08
C ILE A 54 12.26 8.49 2.97
N LEU A 55 11.36 9.30 2.39
CA LEU A 55 9.96 8.91 2.19
C LEU A 55 9.83 7.68 1.30
N ILE A 56 10.56 7.64 0.18
CA ILE A 56 10.61 6.46 -0.72
C ILE A 56 11.10 5.23 0.04
N CYS A 57 12.19 5.34 0.81
CA CYS A 57 12.70 4.23 1.61
C CYS A 57 11.68 3.73 2.64
N ILE A 58 10.95 4.63 3.31
CA ILE A 58 9.87 4.26 4.23
C ILE A 58 8.76 3.51 3.49
N SER A 59 8.34 4.00 2.33
CA SER A 59 7.30 3.35 1.51
C SER A 59 7.73 1.96 1.05
N LEU A 60 8.96 1.81 0.55
CA LEU A 60 9.50 0.52 0.11
C LEU A 60 9.62 -0.47 1.28
N ASN A 61 10.05 0.00 2.45
CA ASN A 61 10.11 -0.83 3.64
C ASN A 61 8.72 -1.30 4.09
N GLU A 62 7.70 -0.45 4.03
CA GLU A 62 6.32 -0.85 4.37
C GLU A 62 5.76 -1.86 3.36
N ILE A 63 5.97 -1.63 2.05
CA ILE A 63 5.58 -2.60 1.00
C ILE A 63 6.23 -3.95 1.27
N PHE A 64 7.55 -3.95 1.49
CA PHE A 64 8.30 -5.17 1.77
C PHE A 64 7.83 -5.85 3.05
N HIS A 65 7.55 -5.08 4.10
CA HIS A 65 6.96 -5.58 5.34
C HIS A 65 5.62 -6.27 5.04
N LEU A 66 4.68 -5.63 4.32
CA LEU A 66 3.39 -6.22 3.95
C LEU A 66 3.53 -7.54 3.16
N PHE A 67 4.50 -7.61 2.25
CA PHE A 67 4.80 -8.83 1.51
C PHE A 67 5.41 -9.94 2.38
N ARG A 68 6.30 -9.58 3.31
CA ARG A 68 6.96 -10.52 4.24
C ARG A 68 6.17 -10.87 5.49
N LEU A 69 5.00 -10.27 5.71
CA LEU A 69 4.12 -10.70 6.78
C LEU A 69 3.72 -12.17 6.57
N ASN A 70 4.38 -13.05 7.32
CA ASN A 70 3.98 -14.43 7.54
C ASN A 70 2.80 -14.35 8.51
N GLY A 71 1.59 -14.60 8.01
CA GLY A 71 0.40 -14.31 8.81
C GLY A 71 0.32 -15.15 10.07
N SER A 72 -0.34 -14.56 11.06
CA SER A 72 -0.33 -15.03 12.44
C SER A 72 -1.28 -16.20 12.67
N GLU A 73 -2.26 -16.39 11.77
CA GLU A 73 -3.32 -17.38 11.95
C GLU A 73 -3.60 -18.11 10.63
N LYS A 74 -3.69 -19.45 10.70
CA LYS A 74 -4.20 -20.30 9.63
C LYS A 74 -5.70 -20.48 9.86
N ILE A 75 -6.52 -20.02 8.93
CA ILE A 75 -7.98 -20.14 9.05
C ILE A 75 -8.57 -20.80 7.80
N LYS A 76 -9.70 -21.49 7.96
CA LYS A 76 -10.57 -21.82 6.82
C LYS A 76 -11.52 -20.66 6.61
N LEU A 77 -11.72 -20.26 5.36
CA LEU A 77 -12.68 -19.22 5.02
C LEU A 77 -14.11 -19.76 5.17
N PRO A 78 -14.99 -19.12 5.97
CA PRO A 78 -16.40 -19.48 6.02
C PRO A 78 -17.07 -19.42 4.64
N LYS A 79 -17.90 -20.42 4.33
CA LYS A 79 -18.61 -20.50 3.03
C LYS A 79 -19.62 -19.37 2.80
N ASN A 80 -20.14 -18.79 3.88
CA ASN A 80 -21.12 -17.70 3.87
C ASN A 80 -20.48 -16.31 3.78
N ILE A 81 -19.16 -16.21 3.58
CA ILE A 81 -18.51 -14.92 3.30
C ILE A 81 -19.00 -14.41 1.94
N GLU A 82 -19.46 -13.17 1.95
CA GLU A 82 -19.76 -12.37 0.77
C GLU A 82 -18.66 -11.35 0.55
N LEU A 83 -18.22 -11.21 -0.70
CA LEU A 83 -17.15 -10.31 -1.10
C LEU A 83 -17.70 -9.29 -2.07
N SER A 84 -17.36 -8.02 -1.88
CA SER A 84 -17.63 -6.95 -2.83
C SER A 84 -16.31 -6.31 -3.27
N PRO A 85 -15.94 -6.36 -4.57
CA PRO A 85 -14.77 -5.65 -5.06
C PRO A 85 -14.85 -4.16 -4.78
N GLU A 86 -13.75 -3.58 -4.30
CA GLU A 86 -13.63 -2.14 -3.97
C GLU A 86 -12.74 -1.38 -4.98
N SER A 87 -12.95 -1.65 -6.28
CA SER A 87 -12.19 -0.99 -7.35
C SER A 87 -12.45 0.52 -7.40
N ASP A 88 -13.68 0.94 -7.17
CA ASP A 88 -14.11 2.33 -7.38
C ASP A 88 -13.60 3.27 -6.28
N SER A 89 -13.57 2.79 -5.03
CA SER A 89 -13.01 3.52 -3.88
C SER A 89 -11.50 3.71 -4.04
N SER A 90 -10.79 2.71 -4.58
CA SER A 90 -9.37 2.78 -4.91
C SER A 90 -9.10 3.81 -6.03
N MET A 91 -9.95 3.87 -7.05
CA MET A 91 -9.85 4.84 -8.16
C MET A 91 -10.03 6.28 -7.69
N ASN A 92 -11.00 6.54 -6.81
CA ASN A 92 -11.20 7.86 -6.20
C ASN A 92 -10.00 8.30 -5.36
N TYR A 93 -9.33 7.35 -4.71
CA TYR A 93 -8.07 7.64 -4.02
C TYR A 93 -6.98 8.07 -5.01
N ILE A 94 -6.88 7.42 -6.18
CA ILE A 94 -5.90 7.79 -7.21
C ILE A 94 -6.03 9.27 -7.60
N ILE A 95 -7.27 9.74 -7.80
CA ILE A 95 -7.58 11.13 -8.15
C ILE A 95 -7.10 12.10 -7.05
N THR A 96 -7.25 11.73 -5.79
CA THR A 96 -6.75 12.52 -4.65
C THR A 96 -5.24 12.77 -4.71
N TYR A 97 -4.43 11.90 -5.35
CA TYR A 97 -2.99 12.16 -5.56
C TYR A 97 -2.68 13.04 -6.76
N PHE A 98 -3.54 13.04 -7.78
CA PHE A 98 -3.32 13.89 -8.95
C PHE A 98 -3.38 15.37 -8.57
N THR A 99 -4.25 15.74 -7.62
CA THR A 99 -4.37 17.13 -7.14
C THR A 99 -3.04 17.70 -6.61
N PRO A 100 -2.37 17.10 -5.62
CA PRO A 100 -1.05 17.57 -5.19
C PRO A 100 0.01 17.38 -6.28
N LEU A 101 -0.05 16.33 -7.10
CA LEU A 101 0.91 16.11 -8.19
C LEU A 101 0.94 17.25 -9.21
N LEU A 102 -0.23 17.77 -9.59
CA LEU A 102 -0.37 18.82 -10.60
C LEU A 102 -0.10 20.23 -10.06
N SER A 103 -0.27 20.44 -8.76
CA SER A 103 -0.14 21.76 -8.13
C SER A 103 1.23 21.99 -7.47
N PHE A 104 2.10 20.99 -7.44
CA PHE A 104 3.38 21.05 -6.75
C PHE A 104 4.49 21.68 -7.60
N ASN A 105 5.08 22.75 -7.08
CA ASN A 105 6.28 23.37 -7.62
C ASN A 105 7.38 23.36 -6.55
N MET A 106 8.45 22.60 -6.79
CA MET A 106 9.56 22.43 -5.85
C MET A 106 10.36 23.70 -5.57
N ASN A 107 10.40 24.62 -6.54
CA ASN A 107 11.21 25.82 -6.46
C ASN A 107 10.46 26.99 -5.79
N ASP A 108 9.16 26.83 -5.54
CA ASP A 108 8.34 27.81 -4.84
C ASP A 108 8.03 27.35 -3.42
N TYR A 109 8.58 28.07 -2.44
CA TYR A 109 8.38 27.79 -1.01
C TYR A 109 6.90 27.82 -0.61
N LYS A 110 6.10 28.68 -1.25
CA LYS A 110 4.65 28.76 -1.01
C LYS A 110 3.96 27.50 -1.50
N SER A 111 4.25 27.05 -2.72
CA SER A 111 3.72 25.80 -3.26
C SER A 111 4.09 24.59 -2.39
N VAL A 112 5.35 24.49 -1.94
CA VAL A 112 5.79 23.40 -1.05
C VAL A 112 5.01 23.42 0.27
N THR A 113 4.85 24.58 0.89
CA THR A 113 4.14 24.72 2.17
C THR A 113 2.66 24.37 2.05
N MET A 114 1.98 24.88 1.00
CA MET A 114 0.57 24.59 0.77
C MET A 114 0.30 23.12 0.51
N ASN A 115 1.14 22.48 -0.31
CA ASN A 115 1.02 21.05 -0.59
C ASN A 115 1.35 20.18 0.62
N LEU A 116 2.27 20.60 1.49
CA LEU A 116 2.54 19.91 2.75
C LEU A 116 1.32 19.96 3.68
N LEU A 117 0.67 21.11 3.81
CA LEU A 117 -0.57 21.25 4.59
C LEU A 117 -1.69 20.40 4.00
N LEU A 118 -1.86 20.40 2.68
CA LEU A 118 -2.84 19.56 1.99
C LEU A 118 -2.56 18.07 2.22
N PHE A 119 -1.31 17.63 2.10
CA PHE A 119 -0.89 16.26 2.38
C PHE A 119 -1.23 15.85 3.82
N LEU A 120 -0.96 16.71 4.80
CA LEU A 120 -1.30 16.45 6.20
C LEU A 120 -2.81 16.39 6.43
N LEU A 121 -3.58 17.29 5.81
CA LEU A 121 -5.04 17.28 5.91
C LEU A 121 -5.64 15.99 5.35
N ILE A 122 -5.21 15.58 4.15
CA ILE A 122 -5.63 14.31 3.54
C ILE A 122 -5.21 13.14 4.45
N GLY A 123 -3.98 13.17 4.98
CA GLY A 123 -3.49 12.17 5.93
C GLY A 123 -4.37 12.02 7.16
N LEU A 124 -4.73 13.14 7.79
CA LEU A 124 -5.63 13.15 8.95
C LEU A 124 -7.00 12.57 8.60
N MET A 125 -7.56 12.91 7.44
CA MET A 125 -8.86 12.38 7.00
C MET A 125 -8.81 10.86 6.74
N TYR A 126 -7.78 10.37 6.05
CA TYR A 126 -7.68 8.95 5.70
C TYR A 126 -7.24 8.07 6.87
N VAL A 127 -6.31 8.54 7.70
CA VAL A 127 -5.89 7.82 8.92
C VAL A 127 -7.02 7.84 9.95
N GLY A 128 -7.70 8.97 10.12
CA GLY A 128 -8.83 9.12 11.03
C GLY A 128 -10.04 8.27 10.64
N SER A 129 -10.31 8.10 9.35
CA SER A 129 -11.38 7.24 8.83
C SER A 129 -10.99 5.77 8.65
N SER A 130 -9.74 5.40 8.97
CA SER A 130 -9.18 4.06 8.71
C SER A 130 -9.20 3.64 7.23
N ALA A 131 -9.36 4.58 6.29
CA ALA A 131 -9.42 4.32 4.84
C ALA A 131 -8.05 4.14 4.16
N THR A 132 -6.96 4.09 4.94
CA THR A 132 -5.58 3.94 4.41
C THR A 132 -5.31 2.63 3.67
N TYR A 133 -6.17 1.62 3.80
CA TYR A 133 -6.06 0.37 3.05
C TYR A 133 -6.37 0.54 1.56
N LEU A 134 -7.08 1.61 1.15
CA LEU A 134 -7.36 1.97 -0.25
C LEU A 134 -6.13 2.48 -1.03
N ASN A 135 -4.94 2.29 -0.47
CA ASN A 135 -3.68 2.68 -1.06
C ASN A 135 -3.51 2.02 -2.46
N PRO A 136 -3.43 2.80 -3.56
CA PRO A 136 -3.36 2.27 -4.92
C PRO A 136 -2.04 1.56 -5.21
N VAL A 137 -0.98 1.84 -4.43
CA VAL A 137 0.29 1.13 -4.54
C VAL A 137 0.09 -0.34 -4.23
N LEU A 138 -0.81 -0.69 -3.30
CA LEU A 138 -1.17 -2.09 -3.06
C LEU A 138 -1.71 -2.75 -4.34
N GLY A 139 -2.59 -2.06 -5.07
CA GLY A 139 -3.10 -2.49 -6.37
C GLY A 139 -2.01 -2.67 -7.44
N ILE A 140 -1.05 -1.74 -7.52
CA ILE A 140 0.10 -1.83 -8.44
C ILE A 140 0.94 -3.07 -8.14
N PHE A 141 1.09 -3.45 -6.87
CA PHE A 141 1.78 -4.67 -6.46
C PHE A 141 0.88 -5.92 -6.45
N GLY A 142 -0.30 -5.87 -7.08
CA GLY A 142 -1.17 -7.03 -7.30
C GLY A 142 -2.08 -7.39 -6.10
N LEU A 143 -2.18 -6.55 -5.09
CA LEU A 143 -3.10 -6.73 -3.98
C LEU A 143 -4.46 -6.10 -4.30
N LYS A 144 -5.51 -6.90 -4.20
CA LYS A 144 -6.90 -6.53 -4.41
C LYS A 144 -7.60 -6.31 -3.07
N ILE A 145 -8.54 -5.38 -3.06
CA ILE A 145 -9.28 -4.97 -1.87
C ILE A 145 -10.73 -5.43 -2.05
N PHE A 146 -11.24 -6.10 -1.02
CA PHE A 146 -12.60 -6.60 -0.97
C PHE A 146 -13.28 -6.11 0.30
N GLY A 147 -14.48 -5.56 0.16
CA GLY A 147 -15.44 -5.44 1.25
C GLY A 147 -15.95 -6.83 1.61
N VAL A 148 -16.19 -7.07 2.90
CA VAL A 148 -16.55 -8.38 3.42
C VAL A 148 -17.74 -8.28 4.36
N SER A 149 -18.72 -9.13 4.12
CA SER A 149 -19.84 -9.39 5.03
C SER A 149 -19.73 -10.79 5.62
N ASN A 150 -20.33 -11.01 6.80
CA ASN A 150 -20.39 -12.30 7.49
C ASN A 150 -19.03 -12.88 7.95
N LEU A 151 -17.98 -12.06 8.03
CA LEU A 151 -16.72 -12.43 8.68
C LEU A 151 -16.60 -11.67 10.02
N PRO A 152 -16.55 -12.36 11.17
CA PRO A 152 -16.55 -11.69 12.46
C PRO A 152 -15.34 -10.76 12.62
N ASN A 153 -15.63 -9.55 13.09
CA ASN A 153 -14.66 -8.48 13.32
C ASN A 153 -13.85 -8.07 12.08
N ALA A 154 -14.36 -8.34 10.88
CA ALA A 154 -13.76 -7.92 9.62
C ALA A 154 -14.77 -7.19 8.76
N HIS A 155 -14.42 -5.99 8.33
CA HIS A 155 -15.17 -5.29 7.30
C HIS A 155 -14.47 -5.41 5.95
N HIS A 156 -13.14 -5.52 5.89
CA HIS A 156 -12.39 -5.53 4.63
C HIS A 156 -11.23 -6.53 4.63
N ILE A 157 -10.92 -7.06 3.44
CA ILE A 157 -9.80 -7.95 3.17
C ILE A 157 -8.95 -7.39 2.04
N ILE A 158 -7.63 -7.44 2.23
CA ILE A 158 -6.62 -7.21 1.20
C ILE A 158 -6.04 -8.57 0.83
N SER A 159 -6.05 -8.96 -0.44
CA SER A 159 -5.52 -10.26 -0.87
C SER A 159 -4.80 -10.18 -2.22
N ASN A 160 -3.80 -11.02 -2.41
CA ASN A 160 -3.20 -11.23 -3.73
C ASN A 160 -4.07 -12.13 -4.65
N LEU A 161 -5.13 -12.74 -4.10
CA LEU A 161 -6.08 -13.55 -4.85
C LEU A 161 -7.04 -12.67 -5.64
N SER A 162 -7.33 -13.06 -6.88
CA SER A 162 -8.51 -12.60 -7.61
C SER A 162 -9.81 -13.00 -6.91
N PHE A 163 -10.91 -12.35 -7.31
CA PHE A 163 -12.24 -12.70 -6.83
C PHE A 163 -12.54 -14.19 -7.08
N ASP A 164 -12.31 -14.67 -8.31
CA ASP A 164 -12.57 -16.05 -8.72
C ASP A 164 -11.69 -17.06 -7.96
N GLU A 165 -10.41 -16.74 -7.76
CA GLU A 165 -9.51 -17.58 -6.96
C GLU A 165 -9.97 -17.63 -5.49
N PHE A 166 -10.37 -16.50 -4.93
CA PHE A 166 -10.88 -16.44 -3.56
C PHE A 166 -12.16 -17.27 -3.42
N GLU A 167 -13.09 -17.18 -4.38
CA GLU A 167 -14.29 -18.03 -4.41
C GLU A 167 -13.93 -19.52 -4.52
N THR A 168 -12.92 -19.86 -5.31
CA THR A 168 -12.44 -21.24 -5.46
C THR A 168 -11.87 -21.78 -4.13
N VAL A 169 -11.00 -21.02 -3.47
CA VAL A 169 -10.42 -21.34 -2.15
C VAL A 169 -11.52 -21.49 -1.10
N LYS A 170 -12.51 -20.58 -1.11
CA LYS A 170 -13.70 -20.63 -0.24
C LYS A 170 -14.52 -21.90 -0.46
N ASN A 171 -14.79 -22.25 -1.72
CA ASN A 171 -15.62 -23.41 -2.07
C ASN A 171 -14.93 -24.74 -1.76
N ARG A 172 -13.61 -24.82 -1.97
CA ARG A 172 -12.78 -25.99 -1.62
C ARG A 172 -12.59 -26.15 -0.11
N GLY A 173 -12.70 -25.06 0.65
CA GLY A 173 -12.47 -25.05 2.09
C GLY A 173 -10.99 -25.11 2.45
N ASP A 174 -10.16 -24.53 1.59
CA ASP A 174 -8.71 -24.48 1.74
C ASP A 174 -8.31 -23.58 2.91
N PHE A 175 -7.13 -23.84 3.49
CA PHE A 175 -6.58 -22.99 4.53
C PHE A 175 -5.91 -21.76 3.91
N VAL A 176 -6.18 -20.60 4.49
CA VAL A 176 -5.51 -19.34 4.15
C VAL A 176 -4.79 -18.80 5.36
N ILE A 177 -3.74 -18.04 5.09
CA ILE A 177 -3.01 -17.29 6.10
C ILE A 177 -3.66 -15.93 6.23
N ARG A 178 -4.09 -15.59 7.45
CA ARG A 178 -4.70 -14.30 7.78
C ARG A 178 -3.79 -13.49 8.70
N TYR A 179 -3.73 -12.20 8.44
CA TYR A 179 -3.03 -11.23 9.25
C TYR A 179 -3.93 -10.02 9.53
N ARG A 180 -3.98 -9.55 10.78
CA ARG A 180 -4.76 -8.36 11.16
C ARG A 180 -3.92 -7.10 10.96
N LEU A 181 -4.41 -6.18 10.12
CA LEU A 181 -3.76 -4.89 9.87
C LEU A 181 -4.20 -3.81 10.88
N GLY A 182 -5.47 -3.86 11.29
CA GLY A 182 -6.08 -2.89 12.22
C GLY A 182 -7.56 -2.68 11.90
N ASP A 183 -8.34 -2.23 12.89
CA ASP A 183 -9.75 -1.78 12.74
C ASP A 183 -10.76 -2.69 12.02
N GLY A 184 -10.44 -3.97 11.81
CA GLY A 184 -11.29 -4.89 11.04
C GLY A 184 -10.84 -5.08 9.59
N ILE A 185 -9.63 -4.64 9.26
CA ILE A 185 -8.95 -4.89 7.99
C ILE A 185 -7.97 -6.04 8.18
N TYR A 186 -8.02 -7.01 7.27
CA TYR A 186 -7.15 -8.18 7.28
C TYR A 186 -6.45 -8.37 5.94
N ILE A 187 -5.22 -8.88 5.98
CA ILE A 187 -4.51 -9.37 4.82
C ILE A 187 -4.71 -10.88 4.76
N VAL A 188 -5.17 -11.38 3.62
CA VAL A 188 -5.36 -12.82 3.35
C VAL A 188 -4.45 -13.24 2.22
N LYS A 189 -3.62 -14.25 2.48
CA LYS A 189 -2.72 -14.86 1.49
C LYS A 189 -3.05 -16.34 1.36
N ASN A 190 -2.91 -16.87 0.15
CA ASN A 190 -3.00 -18.31 -0.06
C ASN A 190 -1.85 -19.02 0.70
N MET A 191 -2.12 -20.20 1.24
CA MET A 191 -1.06 -21.10 1.66
C MET A 191 -0.43 -21.67 0.39
N ILE A 192 0.74 -21.14 0.01
CA ILE A 192 1.61 -21.90 -0.91
C ILE A 192 1.97 -23.17 -0.14
N GLN A 193 1.42 -24.30 -0.56
CA GLN A 193 1.96 -25.61 -0.21
C GLN A 193 3.40 -25.60 -0.72
N THR A 194 4.36 -25.28 0.15
CA THR A 194 5.75 -25.60 -0.11
C THR A 194 5.84 -27.12 -0.10
N ASP A 195 5.87 -27.69 -1.30
CA ASP A 195 5.95 -29.12 -1.62
C ASP A 195 7.31 -29.73 -1.21
N ASN A 196 7.75 -29.53 0.03
CA ASN A 196 9.10 -29.92 0.47
C ASN A 196 9.21 -30.52 1.88
N ASP A 197 8.12 -30.77 2.62
CA ASP A 197 8.20 -31.42 3.95
C ASP A 197 7.73 -32.88 4.02
N ASP A 198 7.19 -33.46 2.94
CA ASP A 198 6.68 -34.85 2.94
C ASP A 198 7.63 -35.88 2.28
N ARG A 199 8.92 -35.56 2.10
CA ARG A 199 9.93 -36.49 1.54
C ARG A 199 11.09 -36.86 2.48
N GLN A 200 10.91 -36.76 3.80
CA GLN A 200 11.93 -37.22 4.76
C GLN A 200 11.42 -38.12 5.90
N SER A 201 10.25 -38.76 5.75
CA SER A 201 9.79 -39.77 6.71
C SER A 201 9.26 -41.04 6.06
N LEU A 202 10.06 -41.62 5.15
CA LEU A 202 9.96 -43.02 4.74
C LEU A 202 11.31 -43.70 4.93
#